data_AF-A0A9P0YGR0-F1
#
_entry.id   AF-A0A9P0YGR0-F1
#
_cell.length_a   1.000
_cell.length_b   1.000
_cell.length_c   1.000
_cell.angle_alpha   90.00
_cell.angle_beta   90.00
_cell.angle_gamma   90.00
#
_symmetry.space_group_name_H-M   'P 1'
#
loop_
_entity.id
_entity.type
_entity.pdbx_description
1 polymer ?
#
loop_
_entity_poly.entity_id
_entity_poly.type
_entity_poly.pdbx_seq_one_letter_code
_entity_poly.pdbx_strand_id
1 'polypeptide(L)'
;MKENEHAIVTVKSEYGFGSNAVKRDLATVPPFSTLVFEVEMLKFIREKEPWEISIHERIEVANRKKEEGNVLFKHEKYERALKKYKKAVDYVSEGGCFEDNDQKLIKSLQVSCWLNGAACCLKLDNFIESIKQCSMVLGIESSNVKALYRRAQAYMKTNDLHLAELDIKKFLEIDPENKEVKLLQKNLKQLQAESNKRDANLYTTMFARMLNENSPSAKRLKAGIKDANRGEEVMAMEIADKDNVNSNSSPLREEA
;
A
#
# COMPACT_ATOMS: atom_id res chain seq x y z
N MET A 1 32.19 -1.20 17.30
CA MET A 1 32.91 -0.54 18.41
C MET A 1 32.76 -1.41 19.64
N LYS A 2 33.85 -1.56 20.39
CA LYS A 2 33.92 -2.24 21.68
C LYS A 2 33.59 -1.26 22.81
N GLU A 3 33.34 -1.78 24.00
CA GLU A 3 33.13 -0.96 25.19
C GLU A 3 34.35 -0.08 25.48
N ASN A 4 34.11 1.20 25.75
CA ASN A 4 35.07 2.30 25.90
C ASN A 4 35.92 2.63 24.65
N GLU A 5 35.54 2.11 23.47
CA GLU A 5 36.22 2.47 22.22
C GLU A 5 35.79 3.87 21.75
N HIS A 6 36.79 4.68 21.39
CA HIS A 6 36.61 5.98 20.75
C HIS A 6 36.84 5.83 19.26
N ALA A 7 35.90 6.29 18.43
CA ALA A 7 36.03 6.25 16.98
C ALA A 7 35.50 7.51 16.33
N ILE A 8 36.19 7.93 15.27
CA ILE A 8 35.75 9.01 14.39
C ILE A 8 35.07 8.37 13.18
N VAL A 9 33.76 8.55 13.07
CA VAL A 9 32.92 7.97 12.02
C VAL A 9 32.57 9.04 11.01
N THR A 10 33.02 8.84 9.76
CA THR A 10 32.64 9.71 8.64
C THR A 10 31.41 9.13 7.95
N VAL A 11 30.30 9.85 8.00
CA VAL A 11 29.00 9.47 7.45
C VAL A 11 28.70 10.31 6.22
N LYS A 12 28.73 9.67 5.05
CA LYS A 12 28.33 10.32 3.79
C LYS A 12 26.88 10.80 3.85
N SER A 13 26.56 11.80 3.04
CA SER A 13 25.24 12.44 3.03
C SER A 13 24.08 11.46 2.83
N GLU A 14 24.26 10.39 2.07
CA GLU A 14 23.30 9.29 1.85
C GLU A 14 22.86 8.60 3.15
N TYR A 15 23.76 8.47 4.13
CA TYR A 15 23.51 7.84 5.42
C TYR A 15 23.28 8.85 6.55
N GLY A 16 23.41 10.16 6.25
CA GLY A 16 23.23 11.27 7.17
C GLY A 16 21.84 11.90 7.04
N PHE A 17 21.80 13.17 6.61
CA PHE A 17 20.56 13.94 6.44
C PHE A 17 20.06 14.01 4.98
N GLY A 18 20.78 13.41 4.03
CA GLY A 18 20.38 13.33 2.63
C GLY A 18 20.21 14.69 1.96
N SER A 19 19.18 14.82 1.15
CA SER A 19 18.82 16.03 0.40
C SER A 19 18.15 17.11 1.26
N ASN A 20 17.89 16.85 2.53
CA ASN A 20 17.09 17.74 3.36
C ASN A 20 17.99 18.61 4.23
N ALA A 21 17.72 19.92 4.25
CA ALA A 21 18.33 20.82 5.20
C ALA A 21 17.70 20.57 6.58
N VAL A 22 18.52 20.22 7.58
CA VAL A 22 18.03 19.92 8.92
C VAL A 22 18.48 21.00 9.89
N LYS A 23 17.52 21.75 10.42
CA LYS A 23 17.74 22.65 11.55
C LYS A 23 17.67 21.85 12.85
N ARG A 24 18.77 21.85 13.60
CA ARG A 24 18.85 21.38 14.99
C ARG A 24 19.07 22.57 15.91
N ASP A 25 18.91 22.34 17.21
CA ASP A 25 18.99 23.39 18.24
C ASP A 25 20.33 24.16 18.23
N LEU A 26 21.41 23.54 17.78
CA LEU A 26 22.77 24.11 17.80
C LEU A 26 23.31 24.48 16.41
N ALA A 27 22.74 23.95 15.33
CA ALA A 27 23.26 24.16 13.98
C ALA A 27 22.24 23.82 12.90
N THR A 28 22.37 24.48 11.74
CA THR A 28 21.68 24.09 10.52
C THR A 28 22.63 23.30 9.65
N VAL A 29 22.29 22.04 9.36
CA VAL A 29 23.07 21.20 8.46
C VAL A 29 22.54 21.36 7.03
N PRO A 30 23.37 21.82 6.07
CA PRO A 30 22.96 21.95 4.67
C PRO A 30 22.65 20.60 4.01
N PRO A 31 21.85 20.58 2.93
CA PRO A 31 21.64 19.40 2.09
C PRO A 31 22.96 18.80 1.60
N PHE A 32 22.98 17.48 1.43
CA PHE A 32 24.13 16.73 0.88
C PHE A 32 25.44 16.87 1.67
N SER A 33 25.37 17.26 2.94
CA SER A 33 26.56 17.40 3.79
C SER A 33 27.08 16.04 4.29
N THR A 34 28.39 15.87 4.28
CA THR A 34 29.07 14.75 4.93
C THR A 34 29.31 15.09 6.40
N LEU A 35 28.94 14.18 7.30
CA LEU A 35 29.06 14.39 8.74
C LEU A 35 30.25 13.61 9.29
N VAL A 36 30.96 14.20 10.23
CA VAL A 36 32.01 13.53 11.00
C VAL A 36 31.54 13.48 12.44
N PHE A 37 31.33 12.28 12.96
CA PHE A 37 30.95 12.05 14.34
C PHE A 37 32.13 11.51 15.12
N GLU A 38 32.46 12.15 16.22
CA GLU A 38 33.29 11.54 17.26
C GLU A 38 32.35 10.80 18.21
N VAL A 39 32.48 9.49 18.26
CA VAL A 39 31.60 8.61 19.04
C VAL A 39 32.46 7.87 20.05
N GLU A 40 32.02 7.86 21.30
CA GLU A 40 32.56 7.01 22.36
C GLU A 40 31.51 5.97 22.75
N MET A 41 31.87 4.69 22.67
CA MET A 41 30.99 3.59 23.04
C MET A 41 31.12 3.27 24.53
N LEU A 42 30.45 4.03 25.39
CA LEU A 42 30.56 3.88 26.85
C LEU A 42 30.21 2.46 27.36
N LYS A 43 29.08 1.90 26.91
CA LYS A 43 28.61 0.59 27.34
C LYS A 43 27.80 -0.06 26.23
N PHE A 44 28.07 -1.35 25.96
CA PHE A 44 27.30 -2.14 25.01
C PHE A 44 26.74 -3.39 25.69
N ILE A 45 25.42 -3.47 25.79
CA ILE A 45 24.72 -4.66 26.25
C ILE A 45 24.15 -5.33 25.00
N ARG A 46 24.71 -6.47 24.62
CA ARG A 46 24.17 -7.28 23.52
C ARG A 46 22.75 -7.73 23.90
N GLU A 47 21.77 -7.42 23.05
CA GLU A 47 20.45 -8.04 23.20
C GLU A 47 20.64 -9.54 23.01
N LYS A 48 20.34 -10.33 24.06
CA LYS A 48 20.34 -11.79 23.97
C LYS A 48 19.32 -12.21 22.92
N GLU A 49 19.66 -13.22 22.13
CA GLU A 49 18.77 -13.75 21.11
C GLU A 49 17.66 -14.60 21.74
N PRO A 50 16.48 -14.77 21.10
CA PRO A 50 15.35 -15.48 21.71
C PRO A 50 15.67 -16.91 22.19
N TRP A 51 16.63 -17.60 21.57
CA TRP A 51 17.06 -18.96 21.95
C TRP A 51 18.08 -18.99 23.10
N GLU A 52 18.65 -17.86 23.48
CA GLU A 52 19.64 -17.73 24.57
C GLU A 52 18.99 -17.45 25.93
N ILE A 53 17.66 -17.38 25.96
CA ILE A 53 16.87 -16.80 27.05
C ILE A 53 15.76 -17.78 27.48
N SER A 54 15.48 -17.84 28.79
CA SER A 54 14.36 -18.61 29.34
C SER A 54 13.00 -18.09 28.84
N ILE A 55 11.96 -18.92 28.87
CA ILE A 55 10.61 -18.53 28.42
C ILE A 55 10.09 -17.31 29.21
N HIS A 56 10.31 -17.30 30.53
CA HIS A 56 9.90 -16.19 31.38
C HIS A 56 10.63 -14.89 31.02
N GLU A 57 11.95 -14.94 30.83
CA GLU A 57 12.72 -13.78 30.38
C GLU A 57 12.31 -13.33 28.95
N ARG A 58 11.94 -14.25 28.04
CA ARG A 58 11.40 -13.89 26.71
C ARG A 58 10.12 -13.07 26.85
N ILE A 59 9.21 -13.46 27.74
CA ILE A 59 7.96 -12.73 28.01
C ILE A 59 8.24 -11.35 28.61
N GLU A 60 9.20 -11.24 29.52
CA GLU A 60 9.62 -9.94 30.09
C GLU A 60 10.22 -9.02 29.03
N VAL A 61 11.13 -9.53 28.20
CA VAL A 61 11.74 -8.76 27.10
C VAL A 61 10.67 -8.29 26.12
N ALA A 62 9.74 -9.16 25.73
CA ALA A 62 8.64 -8.81 24.85
C ALA A 62 7.72 -7.73 25.48
N ASN A 63 7.42 -7.83 26.77
CA ASN A 63 6.67 -6.80 27.51
C ASN A 63 7.39 -5.45 27.50
N ARG A 64 8.70 -5.43 27.77
CA ARG A 64 9.51 -4.20 27.70
C ARG A 64 9.47 -3.58 26.30
N LYS A 65 9.59 -4.40 25.24
CA LYS A 65 9.48 -3.91 23.85
C LYS A 65 8.09 -3.37 23.52
N LYS A 66 7.03 -4.00 24.03
CA LYS A 66 5.65 -3.48 23.92
C LYS A 66 5.52 -2.11 24.60
N GLU A 67 6.08 -1.94 25.79
CA GLU A 67 6.05 -0.66 26.52
C GLU A 67 6.85 0.42 25.79
N GLU A 68 8.05 0.13 25.29
CA GLU A 68 8.81 1.02 24.41
C GLU A 68 7.97 1.45 23.19
N GLY A 69 7.24 0.50 22.58
CA GLY A 69 6.31 0.76 21.49
C GLY A 69 5.18 1.71 21.89
N ASN A 70 4.59 1.52 23.08
CA ASN A 70 3.53 2.39 23.62
C ASN A 70 4.04 3.82 23.84
N VAL A 71 5.27 3.99 24.34
CA VAL A 71 5.88 5.31 24.48
C VAL A 71 6.06 5.96 23.12
N LEU A 72 6.58 5.23 22.13
CA LEU A 72 6.75 5.76 20.76
C LEU A 72 5.41 6.11 20.10
N PHE A 73 4.36 5.33 20.36
CA PHE A 73 3.00 5.60 19.88
C PHE A 73 2.46 6.92 20.45
N LYS A 74 2.67 7.17 21.74
CA LYS A 74 2.29 8.45 22.39
C LYS A 74 3.03 9.65 21.79
N HIS A 75 4.26 9.46 21.31
CA HIS A 75 5.05 10.49 20.62
C HIS A 75 4.79 10.52 19.09
N GLU A 76 3.73 9.87 18.62
CA GLU A 76 3.30 9.82 17.21
C GLU A 76 4.36 9.22 16.25
N LYS A 77 5.36 8.52 16.78
CA LYS A 77 6.40 7.84 15.98
C LYS A 77 5.93 6.44 15.57
N TYR A 78 4.85 6.37 14.80
CA TYR A 78 4.13 5.13 14.50
C TYR A 78 4.97 4.07 13.77
N GLU A 79 5.84 4.46 12.83
CA GLU A 79 6.72 3.51 12.13
C GLU A 79 7.70 2.82 13.08
N ARG A 80 8.26 3.59 14.02
CA ARG A 80 9.20 3.06 15.03
C ARG A 80 8.45 2.20 16.05
N ALA A 81 7.25 2.62 16.45
CA ALA A 81 6.38 1.84 17.33
C ALA A 81 6.04 0.48 16.69
N LEU A 82 5.66 0.46 15.42
CA LEU A 82 5.34 -0.76 14.67
C LEU A 82 6.53 -1.74 14.66
N LYS A 83 7.76 -1.25 14.41
CA LYS A 83 8.97 -2.08 14.47
C LYS A 83 9.18 -2.69 15.87
N LYS A 84 8.89 -1.95 16.95
CA LYS A 84 9.00 -2.46 18.32
C LYS A 84 7.96 -3.51 18.63
N TYR A 85 6.70 -3.32 18.21
CA TYR A 85 5.65 -4.34 18.39
C TYR A 85 5.93 -5.61 17.59
N LYS A 86 6.44 -5.49 16.36
CA LYS A 86 6.87 -6.67 15.57
C LYS A 86 7.96 -7.46 16.30
N LYS A 87 9.02 -6.77 16.75
CA LYS A 87 10.07 -7.40 17.57
C LYS A 87 9.52 -8.08 18.83
N ALA A 88 8.58 -7.43 19.53
CA ALA A 88 7.96 -8.02 20.72
C ALA A 88 7.24 -9.34 20.40
N VAL A 89 6.55 -9.41 19.26
CA VAL A 89 5.92 -10.64 18.76
C VAL A 89 6.97 -11.68 18.39
N ASP A 90 8.05 -11.30 17.71
CA ASP A 90 9.11 -12.23 17.29
C ASP A 90 9.75 -12.94 18.51
N TYR A 91 9.91 -12.24 19.64
CA TYR A 91 10.40 -12.86 20.88
C TYR A 91 9.46 -13.94 21.44
N VAL A 92 8.17 -13.90 21.11
CA VAL A 92 7.16 -14.85 21.63
C VAL A 92 6.58 -15.76 20.53
N SER A 93 6.95 -15.55 19.28
CA SER A 93 6.58 -16.40 18.15
C SER A 93 7.54 -17.59 18.07
N GLU A 94 6.95 -18.79 18.02
CA GLU A 94 7.59 -20.08 17.76
C GLU A 94 8.61 -20.61 18.81
N GLY A 95 8.49 -21.92 19.09
CA GLY A 95 9.63 -22.75 19.48
C GLY A 95 9.67 -23.37 20.87
N GLY A 96 8.59 -23.40 21.66
CA GLY A 96 8.60 -24.03 22.99
C GLY A 96 7.37 -24.91 23.27
N CYS A 97 7.58 -26.03 23.93
CA CYS A 97 6.51 -26.68 24.71
C CYS A 97 6.20 -25.76 25.89
N PHE A 98 5.21 -24.89 25.73
CA PHE A 98 4.79 -23.98 26.79
C PHE A 98 3.91 -24.72 27.79
N GLU A 99 4.09 -24.42 29.08
CA GLU A 99 3.07 -24.76 30.07
C GLU A 99 1.77 -24.02 29.76
N ASP A 100 0.62 -24.58 30.13
CA ASP A 100 -0.70 -24.03 29.80
C ASP A 100 -0.90 -22.59 30.30
N ASN A 101 -0.23 -22.21 31.41
CA ASN A 101 -0.29 -20.85 31.95
C ASN A 101 0.55 -19.86 31.13
N ASP A 102 1.77 -20.22 30.75
CA ASP A 102 2.65 -19.39 29.93
C ASP A 102 2.07 -19.18 28.53
N GLN A 103 1.41 -20.21 27.98
CA GLN A 103 0.77 -20.12 26.67
C GLN A 103 -0.35 -19.08 26.63
N LYS A 104 -1.13 -18.94 27.71
CA LYS A 104 -2.16 -17.90 27.83
C LYS A 104 -1.54 -16.51 27.89
N LEU A 105 -0.48 -16.34 28.70
CA LEU A 105 0.24 -15.07 28.82
C LEU A 105 0.84 -14.65 27.47
N ILE A 106 1.50 -15.57 26.76
CA ILE A 106 2.06 -15.33 25.43
C ILE A 106 0.97 -14.89 24.44
N LYS A 107 -0.15 -15.63 24.37
CA LYS A 107 -1.27 -15.27 23.49
C LYS A 107 -1.82 -13.88 23.81
N SER A 108 -2.02 -13.56 25.08
CA SER A 108 -2.51 -12.22 25.50
C SER A 108 -1.53 -11.10 25.10
N LEU A 109 -0.23 -11.39 25.15
CA LEU A 109 0.82 -10.45 24.77
C LEU A 109 0.86 -10.24 23.25
N GLN A 110 0.74 -11.32 22.48
CA GLN A 110 0.64 -11.29 21.02
C GLN A 110 -0.59 -10.48 20.58
N VAL A 111 -1.76 -10.75 21.17
CA VAL A 111 -3.00 -10.00 20.91
C VAL A 111 -2.78 -8.51 21.16
N SER A 112 -2.19 -8.14 22.30
CA SER A 112 -1.90 -6.74 22.64
C SER A 112 -0.96 -6.08 21.64
N CYS A 113 0.11 -6.77 21.23
CA CYS A 113 1.08 -6.26 20.27
C CYS A 113 0.49 -6.10 18.86
N TRP A 114 -0.27 -7.06 18.38
CA TRP A 114 -0.95 -6.96 17.07
C TRP A 114 -2.05 -5.92 17.07
N LEU A 115 -2.82 -5.78 18.15
CA LEU A 115 -3.79 -4.70 18.27
C LEU A 115 -3.11 -3.34 18.18
N ASN A 116 -2.04 -3.11 18.95
CA ASN A 116 -1.32 -1.84 18.93
C ASN A 116 -0.61 -1.60 17.58
N GLY A 117 -0.08 -2.66 16.98
CA GLY A 117 0.43 -2.62 15.61
C GLY A 117 -0.63 -2.18 14.61
N ALA A 118 -1.84 -2.75 14.68
CA ALA A 118 -2.93 -2.40 13.76
C ALA A 118 -3.35 -0.94 13.92
N ALA A 119 -3.35 -0.42 15.15
CA ALA A 119 -3.57 1.00 15.40
C ALA A 119 -2.48 1.88 14.77
N CYS A 120 -1.21 1.46 14.79
CA CYS A 120 -0.12 2.16 14.10
C CYS A 120 -0.34 2.13 12.58
N CYS A 121 -0.68 0.97 12.03
CA CYS A 121 -0.92 0.78 10.60
C CYS A 121 -2.08 1.64 10.10
N LEU A 122 -3.17 1.75 10.86
CA LEU A 122 -4.27 2.69 10.56
C LEU A 122 -3.82 4.15 10.56
N LYS A 123 -2.90 4.55 11.44
CA LYS A 123 -2.34 5.91 11.49
C LYS A 123 -1.36 6.20 10.36
N LEU A 124 -0.77 5.17 9.77
CA LEU A 124 0.16 5.25 8.64
C LEU A 124 -0.52 4.99 7.29
N ASP A 125 -1.85 4.92 7.25
CA ASP A 125 -2.65 4.54 6.07
C ASP A 125 -2.24 3.20 5.42
N ASN A 126 -1.59 2.33 6.18
CA ASN A 126 -1.24 0.98 5.74
C ASN A 126 -2.38 0.01 6.10
N PHE A 127 -3.47 0.10 5.35
CA PHE A 127 -4.71 -0.63 5.64
C PHE A 127 -4.57 -2.14 5.48
N ILE A 128 -3.83 -2.61 4.47
CA ILE A 128 -3.61 -4.04 4.21
C ILE A 128 -2.96 -4.70 5.42
N GLU A 129 -1.91 -4.07 5.97
CA GLU A 129 -1.19 -4.65 7.08
C GLU A 129 -1.95 -4.53 8.41
N SER A 130 -2.79 -3.51 8.55
CA SER A 130 -3.77 -3.44 9.63
C SER A 130 -4.77 -4.60 9.58
N ILE A 131 -5.31 -4.93 8.39
CA ILE A 131 -6.25 -6.04 8.21
C ILE A 131 -5.60 -7.37 8.60
N LYS A 132 -4.36 -7.59 8.18
CA LYS A 132 -3.59 -8.80 8.53
C LYS A 132 -3.43 -8.92 10.04
N GLN A 133 -2.97 -7.87 10.71
CA GLN A 133 -2.76 -7.88 12.17
C GLN A 133 -4.06 -8.08 12.94
N CYS A 134 -5.16 -7.41 12.55
CA CYS A 134 -6.47 -7.64 13.17
C CYS A 134 -6.98 -9.06 12.93
N SER A 135 -6.72 -9.65 11.77
CA SER A 135 -7.12 -11.03 11.48
C SER A 135 -6.35 -12.05 12.33
N MET A 136 -5.06 -11.80 12.59
CA MET A 136 -4.28 -12.61 13.54
C MET A 136 -4.88 -12.55 14.96
N VAL A 137 -5.28 -11.36 15.41
CA VAL A 137 -5.96 -11.19 16.71
C VAL A 137 -7.26 -11.97 16.75
N LEU A 138 -8.10 -11.87 15.71
CA LEU A 138 -9.39 -12.55 15.64
C LEU A 138 -9.27 -14.07 15.48
N GLY A 139 -8.11 -14.57 15.04
CA GLY A 139 -7.78 -15.99 15.07
C GLY A 139 -7.57 -16.53 16.49
N ILE A 140 -7.14 -15.68 17.43
CA ILE A 140 -7.00 -16.03 18.86
C ILE A 140 -8.27 -15.68 19.63
N GLU A 141 -8.74 -14.44 19.49
CA GLU A 141 -9.89 -13.87 20.19
C GLU A 141 -10.94 -13.43 19.17
N SER A 142 -11.80 -14.36 18.76
CA SER A 142 -12.78 -14.12 17.68
C SER A 142 -13.82 -13.04 17.99
N SER A 143 -14.02 -12.72 19.28
CA SER A 143 -14.93 -11.69 19.80
C SER A 143 -14.20 -10.40 20.20
N ASN A 144 -12.94 -10.20 19.80
CA ASN A 144 -12.21 -8.98 20.16
C ASN A 144 -12.79 -7.75 19.45
N VAL A 145 -13.55 -6.98 20.21
CA VAL A 145 -14.27 -5.76 19.82
C VAL A 145 -13.33 -4.72 19.18
N LYS A 146 -12.12 -4.53 19.72
CA LYS A 146 -11.13 -3.57 19.18
C LYS A 146 -10.57 -4.01 17.83
N ALA A 147 -10.35 -5.32 17.64
CA ALA A 147 -9.87 -5.86 16.37
C ALA A 147 -10.95 -5.76 15.29
N LEU A 148 -12.21 -6.12 15.59
CA LEU A 148 -13.33 -5.98 14.66
C LEU A 148 -13.50 -4.53 14.19
N TYR A 149 -13.46 -3.58 15.13
CA TYR A 149 -13.59 -2.15 14.80
C TYR A 149 -12.46 -1.64 13.90
N ARG A 150 -11.21 -1.94 14.25
CA ARG A 150 -10.04 -1.50 13.47
C ARG A 150 -9.98 -2.16 12.09
N ARG A 151 -10.38 -3.43 11.98
CA ARG A 151 -10.43 -4.14 10.71
C ARG A 151 -11.54 -3.60 9.81
N ALA A 152 -12.72 -3.31 10.36
CA ALA A 152 -13.80 -2.65 9.64
C ALA A 152 -13.38 -1.27 9.10
N GLN A 153 -12.68 -0.46 9.91
CA GLN A 153 -12.13 0.82 9.44
C GLN A 153 -11.15 0.64 8.27
N ALA A 154 -10.26 -0.35 8.35
CA ALA A 154 -9.31 -0.63 7.27
C ALA A 154 -10.03 -1.11 6.00
N TYR A 155 -11.03 -2.00 6.10
CA TYR A 155 -11.82 -2.45 4.95
C TYR A 155 -12.60 -1.33 4.28
N MET A 156 -13.15 -0.38 5.06
CA MET A 156 -13.79 0.80 4.48
C MET A 156 -12.82 1.65 3.66
N LYS A 157 -11.54 1.69 4.05
CA LYS A 157 -10.48 2.41 3.34
C LYS A 157 -9.95 1.67 2.11
N THR A 158 -10.00 0.34 2.10
CA THR A 158 -9.67 -0.49 0.91
C THR A 158 -10.86 -0.70 -0.03
N ASN A 159 -12.02 -0.10 0.27
CA ASN A 159 -13.27 -0.23 -0.48
C ASN A 159 -13.90 -1.65 -0.43
N ASP A 160 -13.49 -2.47 0.54
CA ASP A 160 -14.06 -3.80 0.82
C ASP A 160 -15.30 -3.69 1.73
N LEU A 161 -16.32 -2.96 1.25
CA LEU A 161 -17.46 -2.55 2.08
C LEU A 161 -18.26 -3.73 2.65
N HIS A 162 -18.33 -4.85 1.92
CA HIS A 162 -19.02 -6.06 2.37
C HIS A 162 -18.34 -6.68 3.60
N LEU A 163 -17.00 -6.76 3.60
CA LEU A 163 -16.24 -7.32 4.73
C LEU A 163 -16.32 -6.41 5.95
N ALA A 164 -16.30 -5.09 5.75
CA ALA A 164 -16.54 -4.12 6.81
C ALA A 164 -17.92 -4.30 7.46
N GLU A 165 -18.96 -4.58 6.67
CA GLU A 165 -20.31 -4.81 7.18
C GLU A 165 -20.39 -6.03 8.10
N LEU A 166 -19.72 -7.13 7.73
CA LEU A 166 -19.68 -8.35 8.54
C LEU A 166 -19.01 -8.09 9.89
N ASP A 167 -17.88 -7.37 9.90
CA ASP A 167 -17.17 -7.04 11.14
C ASP A 167 -18.00 -6.12 12.06
N ILE A 168 -18.71 -5.15 11.47
CA ILE A 168 -19.59 -4.24 12.22
C ILE A 168 -20.80 -4.98 12.80
N LYS A 169 -21.42 -5.89 12.03
CA LYS A 169 -22.54 -6.72 12.52
C LYS A 169 -22.09 -7.56 13.72
N LYS A 170 -20.95 -8.26 13.58
CA LYS A 170 -20.39 -9.06 14.67
C LYS A 170 -20.03 -8.20 15.89
N PHE A 171 -19.52 -7.00 15.69
CA PHE A 171 -19.27 -6.07 16.80
C PHE A 171 -20.59 -5.73 17.51
N LEU A 172 -21.64 -5.36 16.78
CA LEU A 172 -22.93 -4.96 17.35
C LEU A 172 -23.66 -6.11 18.05
N GLU A 173 -23.39 -7.36 17.70
CA GLU A 173 -23.84 -8.54 18.45
C GLU A 173 -23.21 -8.63 19.85
N ILE A 174 -21.98 -8.14 20.00
CA ILE A 174 -21.21 -8.19 21.27
C ILE A 174 -21.49 -6.95 22.12
N ASP A 175 -21.45 -5.75 21.52
CA ASP A 175 -21.69 -4.47 22.18
C ASP A 175 -22.68 -3.62 21.36
N PRO A 176 -24.00 -3.86 21.53
CA PRO A 176 -25.04 -3.18 20.76
C PRO A 176 -25.15 -1.68 21.06
N GLU A 177 -24.70 -1.22 22.23
CA GLU A 177 -24.88 0.16 22.68
C GLU A 177 -23.70 1.08 22.34
N ASN A 178 -22.68 0.53 21.70
CA ASN A 178 -21.48 1.27 21.33
C ASN A 178 -21.76 2.38 20.29
N LYS A 179 -21.59 3.64 20.71
CA LYS A 179 -21.81 4.81 19.85
C LYS A 179 -20.83 4.87 18.68
N GLU A 180 -19.58 4.46 18.88
CA GLU A 180 -18.54 4.54 17.84
C GLU A 180 -18.85 3.60 16.67
N VAL A 181 -19.39 2.41 16.95
CA VAL A 181 -19.73 1.44 15.91
C VAL A 181 -21.04 1.77 15.22
N LYS A 182 -22.02 2.33 15.94
CA LYS A 182 -23.22 2.90 15.29
C LYS A 182 -22.84 4.01 14.31
N LEU A 183 -21.87 4.86 14.66
CA LEU A 183 -21.34 5.88 13.75
C LEU A 183 -20.60 5.26 12.56
N LEU A 184 -19.75 4.25 12.81
CA LEU A 184 -19.04 3.54 11.75
C LEU A 184 -20.00 2.87 10.76
N GLN A 185 -21.08 2.26 11.26
CA GLN A 185 -22.14 1.66 10.45
C GLN A 185 -22.85 2.70 9.58
N LYS A 186 -23.13 3.89 10.12
CA LYS A 186 -23.72 5.00 9.35
C LYS A 186 -22.80 5.42 8.20
N ASN A 187 -21.51 5.58 8.48
CA ASN A 187 -20.51 5.94 7.47
C ASN A 187 -20.39 4.84 6.39
N LEU A 188 -20.45 3.58 6.77
CA LEU A 188 -20.45 2.46 5.82
C LEU A 188 -21.66 2.53 4.87
N LYS A 189 -22.86 2.77 5.40
CA LYS A 189 -24.08 2.91 4.58
C LYS A 189 -23.99 4.07 3.59
N GLN A 190 -23.37 5.17 3.99
CA GLN A 190 -23.12 6.31 3.09
C GLN A 190 -22.17 5.92 1.95
N LEU A 191 -21.03 5.28 2.27
CA LEU A 191 -20.08 4.79 1.27
C LEU A 191 -20.70 3.75 0.33
N GLN A 192 -21.53 2.83 0.84
CA GLN A 192 -22.25 1.86 0.03
C GLN A 192 -23.23 2.55 -0.94
N ALA A 193 -23.99 3.54 -0.46
CA ALA A 193 -24.90 4.31 -1.31
C ALA A 193 -24.15 5.10 -2.40
N GLU A 194 -23.00 5.68 -2.08
CA GLU A 194 -22.14 6.37 -3.04
C GLU A 194 -21.52 5.41 -4.06
N SER A 195 -21.07 4.23 -3.63
CA SER A 195 -20.58 3.19 -4.54
C SER A 195 -21.68 2.73 -5.48
N ASN A 196 -22.86 2.39 -4.97
CA ASN A 196 -23.98 1.94 -5.78
C ASN A 196 -24.43 3.01 -6.80
N LYS A 197 -24.39 4.28 -6.43
CA LYS A 197 -24.65 5.40 -7.37
C LYS A 197 -23.59 5.48 -8.46
N ARG A 198 -22.31 5.33 -8.10
CA ARG A 198 -21.19 5.31 -9.08
C ARG A 198 -21.35 4.14 -10.05
N ASP A 199 -21.66 2.96 -9.53
CA ASP A 199 -21.84 1.75 -10.33
C ASP A 199 -23.06 1.88 -11.23
N ALA A 200 -24.19 2.38 -10.72
CA ALA A 200 -25.39 2.64 -11.52
C ALA A 200 -25.09 3.60 -12.68
N ASN A 201 -24.41 4.72 -12.42
CA ASN A 201 -24.02 5.68 -13.46
C ASN A 201 -23.06 5.06 -14.49
N LEU A 202 -22.12 4.23 -14.04
CA LEU A 202 -21.21 3.50 -14.90
C LEU A 202 -21.97 2.54 -15.82
N TYR A 203 -22.89 1.74 -15.27
CA TYR A 203 -23.73 0.83 -16.05
C TYR A 203 -24.59 1.60 -17.05
N THR A 204 -25.27 2.68 -16.65
CA THR A 204 -26.09 3.50 -17.57
C THR A 204 -25.26 4.05 -18.72
N THR A 205 -24.05 4.54 -18.44
CA THR A 205 -23.14 5.08 -19.46
C THR A 205 -22.64 3.99 -20.41
N MET A 206 -22.26 2.83 -19.87
CA MET A 206 -21.83 1.68 -20.67
C MET A 206 -22.96 1.14 -21.56
N PHE A 207 -24.17 1.00 -21.02
CA PHE A 207 -25.35 0.57 -21.78
C PHE A 207 -25.69 1.56 -22.91
N ALA A 208 -25.69 2.87 -22.63
CA ALA A 208 -25.94 3.89 -23.65
C ALA A 208 -24.92 3.84 -24.79
N ARG A 209 -23.62 3.66 -24.47
CA ARG A 209 -22.57 3.48 -25.46
C ARG A 209 -22.75 2.20 -26.29
N MET A 210 -23.08 1.08 -25.65
CA MET A 210 -23.28 -0.19 -26.33
C MET A 210 -24.48 -0.15 -27.30
N LEU A 211 -25.56 0.54 -26.92
CA LEU A 211 -26.70 0.76 -27.81
C LEU A 211 -26.33 1.65 -29.01
N ASN A 212 -25.49 2.67 -28.80
CA ASN A 212 -25.01 3.53 -29.87
C ASN A 212 -24.03 2.80 -30.83
N GLU A 213 -23.21 1.88 -30.35
CA GLU A 213 -22.32 1.05 -31.18
C GLU A 213 -23.08 -0.05 -31.95
N ASN A 214 -24.20 -0.54 -31.43
CA ASN A 214 -25.06 -1.55 -32.08
C ASN A 214 -26.21 -0.96 -32.94
N SER A 215 -26.32 0.36 -33.03
CA SER A 215 -27.25 1.03 -33.95
C SER A 215 -26.88 0.72 -35.42
N PRO A 216 -27.84 0.35 -36.29
CA PRO A 216 -27.58 0.07 -37.71
C PRO A 216 -26.98 1.28 -38.46
N SER A 217 -27.00 2.47 -37.86
CA SER A 217 -26.42 3.71 -38.38
C SER A 217 -24.88 3.70 -38.38
N ALA A 218 -24.23 3.03 -37.41
CA ALA A 218 -22.76 3.00 -37.32
C ALA A 218 -22.12 1.95 -38.25
N LYS A 219 -22.85 0.86 -38.55
CA LYS A 219 -22.43 -0.13 -39.58
C LYS A 219 -22.62 0.39 -41.01
N ARG A 220 -23.53 1.34 -41.23
CA ARG A 220 -23.76 1.96 -42.55
C ARG A 220 -22.69 2.98 -42.95
N LEU A 221 -22.05 3.68 -42.00
CA LEU A 221 -20.97 4.62 -42.31
C LEU A 221 -19.62 3.96 -42.65
N LYS A 222 -19.35 2.72 -42.21
CA LYS A 222 -18.16 1.96 -42.66
C LYS A 222 -18.36 1.15 -43.95
N ALA A 223 -19.61 0.91 -44.35
CA ALA A 223 -19.92 0.32 -45.66
C ALA A 223 -19.95 1.39 -46.77
N GLY A 224 -20.49 2.57 -46.49
CA GLY A 224 -20.60 3.66 -47.48
C GLY A 224 -19.27 4.33 -47.88
N ILE A 225 -18.21 4.20 -47.08
CA ILE A 225 -16.88 4.75 -47.42
C ILE A 225 -16.09 3.82 -48.35
N LYS A 226 -16.41 2.52 -48.41
CA LYS A 226 -15.73 1.58 -49.33
C LYS A 226 -16.27 1.62 -50.76
N ASP A 227 -17.53 2.02 -50.95
CA ASP A 227 -18.15 2.07 -52.29
C ASP A 227 -17.95 3.42 -53.00
N ALA A 228 -17.64 4.51 -52.26
CA ALA A 228 -17.31 5.81 -52.87
C ALA A 228 -15.89 5.85 -53.47
N ASN A 229 -14.92 5.13 -52.88
CA ASN A 229 -13.54 5.11 -53.39
C ASN A 229 -13.31 4.19 -54.59
N ARG A 230 -14.31 3.38 -54.99
CA ARG A 230 -14.21 2.50 -56.16
C ARG A 230 -14.72 3.16 -57.45
N GLY A 231 -15.38 4.31 -57.35
CA GLY A 231 -15.90 5.07 -58.50
C GLY A 231 -14.92 6.12 -59.05
N GLU A 232 -14.00 6.64 -58.23
CA GLU A 232 -13.01 7.63 -58.67
C GLU A 232 -11.74 7.00 -59.27
N GLU A 233 -11.41 5.75 -58.92
CA GLU A 233 -10.25 5.05 -59.52
C GLU A 233 -10.49 4.57 -60.96
N VAL A 234 -11.74 4.45 -61.42
CA VAL A 234 -12.04 3.95 -62.80
C VAL A 234 -12.01 5.07 -63.84
N MET A 235 -12.25 6.33 -63.46
CA MET A 235 -12.13 7.47 -64.38
C MET A 235 -10.71 8.05 -64.47
N ALA A 236 -9.82 7.71 -63.54
CA ALA A 236 -8.42 8.13 -63.58
C ALA A 236 -7.52 7.22 -64.44
N MET A 237 -8.03 6.09 -64.94
CA MET A 237 -7.26 5.10 -65.72
C MET A 237 -7.44 5.22 -67.25
N GLU A 238 -8.15 6.23 -67.75
CA GLU A 238 -8.32 6.46 -69.21
C GLU A 238 -7.72 7.76 -69.76
N ILE A 239 -6.97 8.54 -68.97
CA ILE A 239 -6.36 9.81 -69.45
C ILE A 239 -4.82 9.85 -69.32
N ALA A 240 -4.19 8.82 -68.76
CA ALA A 240 -2.73 8.80 -68.58
C ALA A 240 -2.06 7.70 -69.42
N ASP A 241 -2.22 7.73 -70.74
CA ASP A 241 -1.42 6.88 -71.64
C ASP A 241 -1.17 7.53 -73.01
N LYS A 242 -0.89 8.84 -73.01
CA LYS A 242 -0.11 9.48 -74.07
C LYS A 242 0.82 10.51 -73.44
N ASP A 243 2.06 10.48 -73.90
CA ASP A 243 3.15 11.42 -73.62
C ASP A 243 4.02 11.08 -72.40
N ASN A 244 4.92 10.08 -72.54
CA ASN A 244 6.33 10.38 -72.30
C ASN A 244 7.35 9.38 -72.89
N VAL A 245 8.40 9.99 -73.45
CA VAL A 245 9.76 9.48 -73.74
C VAL A 245 10.01 8.67 -75.01
N ASN A 246 10.40 9.46 -76.02
CA ASN A 246 11.26 9.13 -77.15
C ASN A 246 12.71 8.82 -76.71
N SER A 247 13.27 7.70 -77.17
CA SER A 247 14.69 7.47 -77.54
C SER A 247 14.70 6.11 -78.28
N ASN A 248 15.28 5.86 -79.45
CA ASN A 248 16.44 6.41 -80.14
C ASN A 248 16.36 5.94 -81.61
N SER A 249 16.66 6.80 -82.59
CA SER A 249 17.54 6.46 -83.73
C SER A 249 17.57 7.64 -84.72
N SER A 250 18.75 8.25 -84.82
CA SER A 250 19.13 9.13 -85.92
C SER A 250 19.29 8.33 -87.22
N PRO A 251 19.07 8.98 -88.37
CA PRO A 251 20.23 9.13 -89.26
C PRO A 251 20.38 10.52 -89.87
N LEU A 252 21.66 10.88 -89.92
CA LEU A 252 22.40 11.81 -90.76
C LEU A 252 21.69 12.39 -92.00
N ARG A 253 21.86 13.71 -92.19
CA ARG A 253 21.84 14.42 -93.48
C ARG A 253 23.24 15.01 -93.74
N GLU A 254 23.76 14.67 -94.92
CA GLU A 254 24.44 15.51 -95.95
C GLU A 254 24.97 16.89 -95.51
N GLU A 255 26.13 17.39 -95.94
CA GLU A 255 26.83 17.25 -97.24
C GLU A 255 28.21 17.95 -97.17
N ALA A 256 29.03 17.72 -98.21
CA ALA A 256 30.33 18.32 -98.58
C ALA A 256 31.61 17.56 -98.21
#